data_AF-G6C3U1-F1
#
_entry.id   AF-G6C3U1-F1
#
_cell.length_a   1.000
_cell.length_b   1.000
_cell.length_c   1.000
_cell.angle_alpha   90.00
_cell.angle_beta   90.00
_cell.angle_gamma   90.00
#
_symmetry.space_group_name_H-M   'P 1'
#
loop_
_entity.id
_entity.type
_entity.pdbx_description
1 polymer ?
#
loop_
_entity_poly.entity_id
_entity_poly.type
_entity_poly.pdbx_seq_one_letter_code
_entity_poly.pdbx_strand_id
1 'polypeptide(L)'
;MDQNIWEYDDFIFKGDELKGMTQKGKDKVKVEGKTDLVIPELTPDGLPLKKIGDNAFYRRGLTSVIIPNTVESIGYDAFGVCKLKEVKLPEAH
;
A
#
# COMPACT_ATOMS: atom_id res chain seq x y z
N MET A 1 -9.88 8.12 15.29
CA MET A 1 -10.46 8.13 13.93
C MET A 1 -9.30 8.35 12.99
N ASP A 2 -8.51 7.30 12.77
CA ASP A 2 -7.36 7.34 11.88
C ASP A 2 -7.92 7.30 10.45
N GLN A 3 -8.19 8.49 9.92
CA GLN A 3 -8.66 8.63 8.55
C GLN A 3 -7.55 8.13 7.63
N ASN A 4 -7.87 7.16 6.78
CA ASN A 4 -6.99 6.76 5.70
C ASN A 4 -6.71 7.99 4.83
N ILE A 5 -5.47 8.48 4.86
CA ILE A 5 -5.01 9.65 4.10
C ILE A 5 -4.53 9.29 2.68
N TRP A 6 -4.50 7.99 2.37
CA TRP A 6 -4.05 7.47 1.09
C TRP A 6 -5.25 7.37 0.14
N GLU A 7 -5.10 8.00 -1.01
CA GLU A 7 -6.09 8.06 -2.07
C GLU A 7 -5.65 7.15 -3.22
N TYR A 8 -6.58 6.77 -4.09
CA TYR A 8 -6.27 5.97 -5.29
C TYR A 8 -5.17 6.60 -6.16
N ASP A 9 -5.12 7.93 -6.23
CA ASP A 9 -4.11 8.68 -7.00
C ASP A 9 -2.69 8.57 -6.41
N ASP A 10 -2.53 8.14 -5.15
CA ASP A 10 -1.21 7.86 -4.56
C ASP A 10 -0.61 6.53 -5.05
N PHE A 11 -1.42 5.69 -5.69
CA PHE A 11 -1.07 4.33 -6.07
C PHE A 11 -1.13 4.11 -7.57
N ILE A 12 -0.35 3.14 -8.03
CA ILE A 12 -0.34 2.68 -9.42
C ILE A 12 -1.04 1.34 -9.45
N PHE A 13 -2.21 1.28 -10.07
CA PHE A 13 -2.97 0.05 -10.27
C PHE A 13 -2.81 -0.47 -11.71
N LYS A 14 -2.86 -1.79 -11.86
CA LYS A 14 -2.95 -2.50 -13.14
C LYS A 14 -3.99 -3.60 -12.99
N GLY A 15 -5.26 -3.28 -13.26
CA GLY A 15 -6.37 -4.19 -12.95
C GLY A 15 -6.50 -4.38 -11.43
N ASP A 16 -6.51 -5.64 -10.97
CA ASP A 16 -6.55 -6.06 -9.56
C ASP A 16 -5.18 -6.11 -8.88
N GLU A 17 -4.12 -5.63 -9.55
CA GLU A 17 -2.75 -5.58 -9.04
C GLU A 17 -2.31 -4.15 -8.70
N LEU A 18 -1.82 -3.95 -7.48
CA LEU A 18 -1.17 -2.72 -7.04
C LEU A 18 0.32 -2.77 -7.37
N LYS A 19 0.72 -2.07 -8.43
CA LYS A 19 2.12 -2.02 -8.91
C LYS A 19 3.03 -1.13 -8.09
N GLY A 20 2.47 -0.26 -7.23
CA GLY A 20 3.26 0.59 -6.35
C GLY A 20 2.63 1.95 -6.13
N MET A 21 3.48 2.97 -5.98
CA MET A 21 3.06 4.34 -5.67
C MET A 21 3.41 5.33 -6.78
N THR A 22 2.52 6.28 -6.99
CA THR A 22 2.77 7.45 -7.86
C THR A 22 3.78 8.39 -7.20
N GLN A 23 4.17 9.46 -7.90
CA GLN A 23 5.06 10.48 -7.34
C GLN A 23 4.44 11.12 -6.09
N LYS A 24 3.13 11.42 -6.12
CA LYS A 24 2.38 11.94 -4.99
C LYS A 24 2.46 11.03 -3.76
N GLY A 25 2.25 9.73 -3.94
CA GLY A 25 2.40 8.76 -2.86
C GLY A 25 3.82 8.71 -2.29
N LYS A 26 4.85 8.84 -3.14
CA LYS A 26 6.25 8.90 -2.69
C LYS A 26 6.55 10.19 -1.92
N ASP A 27 5.98 11.31 -2.36
CA ASP A 27 6.15 12.60 -1.71
C ASP A 27 5.45 12.63 -0.34
N LYS A 28 4.28 12.01 -0.18
CA LYS A 28 3.66 11.79 1.15
C LYS A 28 4.60 11.08 2.13
N VAL A 29 5.29 10.02 1.69
CA VAL A 29 6.25 9.30 2.55
C VAL A 29 7.48 10.17 2.86
N LYS A 30 8.04 10.83 1.85
CA LYS A 30 9.35 11.50 1.97
C LYS A 30 9.26 12.93 2.51
N VAL A 31 8.25 13.68 2.08
CA VAL A 31 8.03 15.10 2.39
C VAL A 31 7.16 15.24 3.63
N GLU A 32 6.02 14.54 3.66
CA GLU A 32 5.06 14.64 4.76
C GLU A 32 5.34 13.65 5.90
N GLY A 33 6.32 12.75 5.72
CA GLY A 33 6.70 11.77 6.74
C GLY A 33 5.62 10.70 7.01
N LYS A 34 4.69 10.50 6.07
CA LYS A 34 3.60 9.53 6.19
C LYS A 34 4.13 8.13 5.94
N THR A 35 4.54 7.47 7.01
CA THR A 35 5.22 6.17 6.97
C THR A 35 4.29 5.00 7.31
N ASP A 36 3.07 5.29 7.76
CA ASP A 36 1.98 4.36 7.98
C ASP A 36 1.15 4.22 6.70
N LEU A 37 1.41 3.15 5.95
CA LEU A 37 0.76 2.88 4.68
C LEU A 37 -0.58 2.16 4.90
N VAL A 38 -1.66 2.65 4.29
CA VAL A 38 -2.95 1.96 4.26
C VAL A 38 -3.26 1.58 2.82
N ILE A 39 -3.26 0.29 2.53
CA ILE A 39 -3.57 -0.22 1.20
C ILE A 39 -5.10 -0.31 1.06
N PRO A 40 -5.69 0.25 -0.02
CA PRO A 40 -7.13 0.18 -0.21
C PRO A 40 -7.58 -1.25 -0.53
N GLU A 41 -8.76 -1.62 -0.02
CA GLU A 41 -9.39 -2.93 -0.29
C GLU A 41 -9.80 -3.10 -1.75
N LEU A 42 -10.15 -1.98 -2.41
CA LEU A 42 -10.67 -1.93 -3.77
C LEU A 42 -9.70 -1.18 -4.70
N THR A 43 -9.82 -1.44 -5.99
CA THR A 43 -9.21 -0.67 -7.07
C THR A 43 -10.07 0.57 -7.36
N PRO A 44 -9.55 1.54 -8.14
CA PRO A 44 -10.33 2.71 -8.55
C PRO A 44 -11.60 2.35 -9.34
N ASP A 45 -11.59 1.18 -10.00
CA ASP A 45 -12.74 0.62 -10.73
C ASP A 45 -13.76 -0.09 -9.84
N GLY A 46 -13.52 -0.14 -8.51
CA GLY A 46 -14.39 -0.80 -7.55
C GLY A 46 -14.24 -2.33 -7.49
N LEU A 47 -13.15 -2.88 -8.01
CA LEU A 47 -12.84 -4.32 -7.92
C LEU A 47 -12.00 -4.61 -6.68
N PRO A 48 -12.10 -5.81 -6.07
CA PRO A 48 -11.22 -6.18 -4.96
C PRO A 48 -9.76 -6.19 -5.39
N LEU A 49 -8.90 -5.55 -4.60
CA LEU A 49 -7.45 -5.57 -4.79
C LEU A 49 -6.91 -6.94 -4.36
N LYS A 50 -6.45 -7.74 -5.31
CA LYS A 50 -6.01 -9.12 -5.05
C LYS A 50 -4.50 -9.25 -4.91
N LYS A 51 -3.73 -8.39 -5.57
CA LYS A 51 -2.28 -8.58 -5.70
C LYS A 51 -1.53 -7.30 -5.39
N ILE A 52 -0.45 -7.43 -4.63
CA ILE A 52 0.58 -6.40 -4.52
C ILE A 52 1.73 -6.84 -5.42
N GLY A 53 2.08 -6.02 -6.40
CA GLY A 53 3.09 -6.35 -7.40
C GLY A 53 4.52 -6.38 -6.84
N ASP A 54 5.43 -6.99 -7.61
CA ASP A 54 6.84 -7.03 -7.27
C ASP A 54 7.41 -5.61 -7.10
N ASN A 55 8.21 -5.42 -6.05
CA ASN A 55 8.85 -4.14 -5.71
C ASN A 55 7.89 -2.95 -5.54
N ALA A 56 6.58 -3.17 -5.34
CA ALA A 56 5.56 -2.11 -5.30
C ALA A 56 5.91 -0.94 -4.35
N PHE A 57 6.43 -1.28 -3.18
CA PHE A 57 6.88 -0.34 -2.14
C PHE A 57 8.36 -0.50 -1.83
N TYR A 58 9.16 -1.00 -2.77
CA TYR A 58 10.59 -1.20 -2.56
C TYR A 58 11.30 0.09 -2.18
N ARG A 59 12.08 0.03 -1.10
CA ARG A 59 12.85 1.14 -0.54
C ARG A 59 11.96 2.37 -0.30
N ARG A 60 10.75 2.15 0.24
CA ARG A 60 9.92 3.21 0.79
C ARG A 60 10.18 3.29 2.29
N GLY A 61 10.27 4.49 2.84
CA GLY A 61 10.57 4.72 4.26
C GLY A 61 9.47 4.29 5.23
N LEU A 62 8.65 3.31 4.86
CA LEU A 62 7.46 2.88 5.58
C LEU A 62 7.82 2.18 6.88
N THR A 63 7.01 2.41 7.92
CA THR A 63 7.16 1.84 9.26
C THR A 63 5.98 0.98 9.68
N SER A 64 4.79 1.24 9.14
CA SER A 64 3.62 0.40 9.32
C SER A 64 2.92 0.19 7.99
N VAL A 65 2.29 -0.97 7.80
CA VAL A 65 1.43 -1.23 6.64
C VAL A 65 0.16 -1.95 7.09
N ILE A 66 -0.98 -1.48 6.62
CA ILE A 66 -2.28 -2.15 6.73
C ILE A 66 -2.57 -2.82 5.40
N ILE A 67 -2.64 -4.14 5.40
CA ILE A 67 -2.95 -4.96 4.22
C ILE A 67 -4.42 -5.39 4.33
N PRO A 68 -5.28 -5.12 3.33
CA PRO A 68 -6.67 -5.54 3.36
C PRO A 68 -6.82 -7.05 3.12
N ASN A 69 -7.95 -7.63 3.53
CA ASN A 69 -8.24 -9.07 3.47
C ASN A 69 -8.47 -9.55 2.04
N THR A 70 -8.73 -8.63 1.11
CA THR A 70 -8.88 -8.91 -0.32
C THR A 70 -7.56 -9.29 -0.99
N VAL A 71 -6.41 -8.95 -0.40
CA VAL A 71 -5.10 -9.27 -0.97
C VAL A 71 -4.79 -10.75 -0.79
N GLU A 72 -4.78 -11.46 -1.90
CA GLU A 72 -4.48 -12.89 -2.01
C GLU A 72 -2.99 -13.16 -2.21
N SER A 73 -2.22 -12.21 -2.76
CA SER A 73 -0.80 -12.41 -3.07
C SER A 73 0.05 -11.14 -2.96
N ILE A 74 1.28 -11.31 -2.49
CA ILE A 74 2.30 -10.26 -2.38
C ILE A 74 3.51 -10.67 -3.20
N GLY A 75 3.89 -9.80 -4.14
CA GLY A 75 5.01 -10.01 -5.05
C GLY A 75 6.37 -9.96 -4.38
N TYR A 76 7.37 -10.37 -5.14
CA TYR A 76 8.77 -10.42 -4.71
C TYR A 76 9.26 -9.01 -4.31
N ASP A 77 9.89 -8.91 -3.14
CA ASP A 77 10.41 -7.66 -2.57
C ASP A 77 9.42 -6.49 -2.56
N ALA A 78 8.11 -6.76 -2.52
CA ALA A 78 7.08 -5.71 -2.53
C ALA A 78 7.31 -4.66 -1.43
N PHE A 79 7.81 -5.07 -0.27
CA PHE A 79 8.20 -4.18 0.85
C PHE A 79 9.69 -4.25 1.18
N GLY A 80 10.52 -4.65 0.21
CA GLY A 80 11.97 -4.79 0.40
C GLY A 80 12.63 -3.46 0.77
N VAL A 81 13.59 -3.49 1.69
CA VAL A 81 14.35 -2.29 2.12
C VAL A 81 13.45 -1.20 2.74
N CYS A 82 12.28 -1.58 3.25
CA CYS A 82 11.46 -0.74 4.13
C CYS A 82 11.91 -0.86 5.59
N LYS A 83 11.48 0.07 6.45
CA LYS A 83 11.74 0.05 7.89
C LYS A 83 10.50 -0.43 8.66
N LEU A 84 9.77 -1.40 8.09
CA LEU A 84 8.53 -1.90 8.66
C LEU A 84 8.79 -2.45 10.06
N LYS A 85 8.08 -1.90 11.03
CA LYS A 85 8.02 -2.34 12.42
C LYS A 85 6.76 -3.14 12.68
N GLU A 86 5.69 -2.84 11.94
CA GLU A 86 4.37 -3.40 12.15
C GLU A 86 3.70 -3.69 10.81
N VAL A 87 3.00 -4.83 10.75
CA VAL A 87 2.12 -5.21 9.65
C VAL A 87 0.77 -5.52 10.28
N LYS A 88 -0.22 -4.68 10.00
CA LYS A 88 -1.59 -4.91 10.45
C LYS A 88 -2.32 -5.68 9.36
N LEU A 89 -2.70 -6.90 9.70
CA LEU A 89 -3.76 -7.60 9.01
C LEU A 89 -5.08 -6.91 9.36
N PRO A 90 -6.09 -6.96 8.47
CA PRO A 90 -7.32 -6.22 8.71
C PRO A 90 -8.01 -6.80 9.94
N GLU A 91 -8.63 -5.93 10.73
CA GLU A 91 -9.57 -6.39 11.75
C GLU A 91 -10.75 -7.04 11.02
N ALA A 92 -10.96 -8.34 11.28
CA ALA A 92 -12.18 -9.02 10.88
C ALA A 92 -13.31 -8.38 11.69
N HIS A 93 -14.13 -7.56 11.02
CA HIS A 93 -15.34 -6.99 11.61
C HIS A 93 -16.48 -8.00 11.56
#